data_AF-A0A9P6LBP9-F1
#
_entry.id   AF-A0A9P6LBP9-F1
#
_cell.length_a   1.000
_cell.length_b   1.000
_cell.length_c   1.000
_cell.angle_alpha   90.00
_cell.angle_beta   90.00
_cell.angle_gamma   90.00
#
_symmetry.space_group_name_H-M   'P 1'
#
loop_
_entity.id
_entity.type
_entity.pdbx_description
1 polymer ?
#
loop_
_entity_poly.entity_id
_entity_poly.type
_entity_poly.pdbx_seq_one_letter_code
_entity_poly.pdbx_strand_id
1 'polypeptide(L)'
;MRSGNLQRAVLGSGRQLAANTTRPLTGLRYASTEHGHEHHDHHVEDAAEYPREGFATSTIVKIVTLAGAVVAFYKYAPSASEDNIISRYISSKATPSEVWEQVNLKHTVLEQQQADNSQVIWAAQKPPVHRFRYPLQIDQALPHRQPVGSTVDLNNLVVKQ
;
A
#
# COMPACT_ATOMS: atom_id res chain seq x y z
N MET A 1 -61.97 17.91 21.76
CA MET A 1 -61.46 17.54 20.42
C MET A 1 -60.18 18.33 20.17
N ARG A 2 -59.00 17.71 20.34
CA ARG A 2 -57.69 18.30 20.02
C ARG A 2 -57.03 17.39 18.98
N SER A 3 -57.01 17.82 17.72
CA SER A 3 -56.29 17.15 16.64
C SER A 3 -54.81 17.55 16.70
N GLY A 4 -53.95 16.57 17.03
CA GLY A 4 -52.50 16.71 16.90
C GLY A 4 -52.07 16.43 15.47
N ASN A 5 -51.54 17.46 14.79
CA ASN A 5 -50.87 17.32 13.50
C ASN A 5 -49.45 16.79 13.73
N LEU A 6 -49.22 15.52 13.38
CA LEU A 6 -47.91 14.92 13.24
C LEU A 6 -47.40 15.22 11.81
N GLN A 7 -46.50 16.18 11.66
CA GLN A 7 -45.70 16.29 10.45
C GLN A 7 -44.34 15.61 10.67
N ARG A 8 -44.13 14.58 9.86
CA ARG A 8 -43.05 13.62 9.86
C ARG A 8 -41.90 14.21 9.02
N ALA A 9 -40.83 14.67 9.67
CA ALA A 9 -39.64 15.14 8.96
C ALA A 9 -38.85 13.94 8.41
N VAL A 10 -38.79 13.85 7.07
CA VAL A 10 -37.94 12.91 6.34
C VAL A 10 -36.54 13.54 6.26
N LEU A 11 -35.63 13.06 7.12
CA LEU A 11 -34.21 13.38 7.01
C LEU A 11 -33.62 12.52 5.89
N GLY A 12 -33.43 13.14 4.73
CA GLY A 12 -32.68 12.58 3.62
C GLY A 12 -31.23 12.35 4.02
N SER A 13 -30.86 11.07 4.19
CA SER A 13 -29.49 10.63 4.41
C SER A 13 -28.73 10.72 3.09
N GLY A 14 -28.11 11.88 2.85
CA GLY A 14 -27.16 12.08 1.76
C GLY A 14 -25.89 11.29 2.03
N ARG A 15 -25.76 10.11 1.42
CA ARG A 15 -24.52 9.33 1.37
C ARG A 15 -23.46 10.15 0.65
N GLN A 16 -22.54 10.75 1.39
CA GLN A 16 -21.32 11.31 0.82
C GLN A 16 -20.43 10.15 0.38
N LEU A 17 -20.38 9.94 -0.94
CA LEU A 17 -19.48 9.01 -1.59
C LEU A 17 -18.06 9.60 -1.51
N ALA A 18 -17.21 8.99 -0.69
CA ALA A 18 -15.79 9.27 -0.64
C ALA A 18 -15.16 8.84 -1.98
N ALA A 19 -14.87 9.80 -2.85
CA ALA A 19 -14.16 9.58 -4.09
C ALA A 19 -12.64 9.78 -3.88
N ASN A 20 -11.96 8.64 -3.74
CA ASN A 20 -10.59 8.31 -4.14
C ASN A 20 -9.61 9.48 -4.36
N THR A 21 -8.81 9.80 -3.34
CA THR A 21 -7.62 10.65 -3.50
C THR A 21 -6.49 9.84 -4.13
N THR A 22 -6.38 9.91 -5.45
CA THR A 22 -5.25 9.38 -6.20
C THR A 22 -3.97 10.12 -5.79
N ARG A 23 -3.06 9.44 -5.10
CA ARG A 23 -1.72 9.95 -4.78
C ARG A 23 -0.97 10.20 -6.10
N PRO A 24 -0.42 11.39 -6.37
CA PRO A 24 0.47 11.56 -7.50
C PRO A 24 1.75 10.76 -7.23
N LEU A 25 1.98 9.72 -8.03
CA LEU A 25 3.29 9.08 -8.12
C LEU A 25 4.26 10.14 -8.63
N THR A 26 5.16 10.59 -7.77
CA THR A 26 6.31 11.42 -8.14
C THR A 26 7.21 10.57 -9.02
N GLY A 27 6.94 10.55 -10.33
CA GLY A 27 7.84 9.99 -11.32
C GLY A 27 9.10 10.84 -11.39
N LEU A 28 10.23 10.31 -10.92
CA LEU A 28 11.53 10.87 -11.26
C LEU A 28 11.71 10.75 -12.78
N ARG A 29 11.51 11.85 -13.49
CA ARG A 29 12.00 12.01 -14.86
C ARG A 29 13.50 12.28 -14.76
N TYR A 30 14.32 11.27 -15.03
CA TYR A 30 15.70 11.51 -15.41
C TYR A 30 15.67 12.35 -16.68
N ALA A 31 16.29 13.53 -16.62
CA ALA A 31 16.37 14.45 -17.74
C ALA A 31 17.21 13.84 -18.86
N SER A 32 16.59 13.59 -20.02
CA SER A 32 17.29 13.48 -21.28
C SER A 32 16.82 14.62 -22.17
N THR A 33 17.41 15.80 -21.96
CA THR A 33 17.29 16.91 -22.90
C THR A 33 18.26 16.62 -24.04
N GLU A 34 17.72 16.16 -25.16
CA GLU A 34 18.39 16.12 -26.45
C GLU A 34 18.81 17.55 -26.81
N HIS A 35 20.11 17.82 -26.89
CA HIS A 35 20.65 19.12 -27.30
C HIS A 35 21.06 19.04 -28.77
N GLY A 36 20.35 19.79 -29.60
CA GLY A 36 20.73 20.05 -30.98
C GLY A 36 22.06 20.80 -31.03
N HIS A 37 22.91 20.39 -31.97
CA HIS A 37 24.19 21.03 -32.26
C HIS A 37 23.97 22.41 -32.87
N GLU A 38 24.32 23.46 -32.14
CA GLU A 38 24.44 24.82 -32.69
C GLU A 38 25.85 25.33 -32.38
N HIS A 39 26.62 25.56 -33.45
CA HIS A 39 28.01 25.97 -33.42
C HIS A 39 28.12 27.45 -33.05
N HIS A 40 28.69 27.74 -31.88
CA HIS A 40 29.21 29.07 -31.57
C HIS A 40 30.67 28.97 -31.15
N ASP A 41 31.51 29.43 -32.08
CA ASP A 41 32.93 29.68 -31.96
C ASP A 41 33.14 30.92 -31.06
N HIS A 42 33.63 30.70 -29.85
CA HIS A 42 34.11 31.75 -28.97
C HIS A 42 35.47 31.30 -28.39
N HIS A 43 36.52 31.80 -29.02
CA HIS A 43 37.87 31.80 -28.47
C HIS A 43 37.90 32.61 -27.17
N VAL A 44 37.84 31.90 -26.05
CA VAL A 44 38.36 32.37 -24.75
C VAL A 44 39.45 31.38 -24.37
N GLU A 45 40.66 31.89 -24.19
CA GLU A 45 41.75 31.19 -23.52
C GLU A 45 41.33 30.95 -22.05
N ASP A 46 40.50 29.95 -21.83
CA ASP A 46 40.17 29.46 -20.49
C ASP A 46 41.36 28.63 -20.01
N ALA A 47 42.21 29.25 -19.21
CA ALA A 47 43.11 28.54 -18.33
C ALA A 47 42.26 27.57 -17.49
N ALA A 48 42.20 26.31 -17.92
CA ALA A 48 41.52 25.24 -17.21
C ALA A 48 42.17 25.08 -15.83
N GLU A 49 41.65 25.80 -14.84
CA GLU A 49 42.00 25.63 -13.45
C GLU A 49 41.42 24.28 -13.00
N TYR A 50 42.22 23.22 -13.20
CA TYR A 50 41.91 21.90 -12.68
C TYR A 50 41.82 22.01 -11.16
N PRO A 51 40.68 21.65 -10.54
CA PRO A 51 40.59 21.61 -9.08
C PRO A 51 41.68 20.65 -8.60
N ARG A 52 42.58 21.13 -7.73
CA ARG A 52 43.69 20.32 -7.23
C ARG A 52 43.12 19.09 -6.51
N GLU A 53 43.20 17.95 -7.17
CA GLU A 53 42.73 16.66 -6.66
C GLU A 53 43.68 16.18 -5.55
N GLY A 54 43.46 16.69 -4.34
CA GLY A 54 44.19 16.27 -3.15
C GLY A 54 43.55 15.05 -2.50
N PHE A 55 44.35 14.21 -1.83
CA PHE A 55 43.85 13.12 -0.99
C PHE A 55 42.94 13.58 0.18
N ALA A 56 42.84 14.89 0.40
CA ALA A 56 41.99 15.53 1.39
C ALA A 56 40.74 16.20 0.78
N THR A 57 40.20 15.69 -0.33
CA THR A 57 38.90 16.13 -0.85
C THR A 57 37.82 16.03 0.24
N SER A 58 36.89 17.00 0.28
CA SER A 58 35.83 17.10 1.30
C SER A 58 35.07 15.78 1.53
N THR A 59 34.88 14.98 0.48
CA THR A 59 34.25 13.66 0.53
C THR A 59 35.07 12.64 1.33
N ILE A 60 36.39 12.59 1.14
CA ILE A 60 37.28 11.66 1.86
C ILE A 60 37.32 12.05 3.34
N VAL A 61 37.43 13.34 3.65
CA VAL A 61 37.43 13.82 5.05
C VAL A 61 36.15 13.41 5.76
N LYS A 62 34.97 13.55 5.12
CA LYS A 62 33.67 13.12 5.66
C LYS A 62 33.60 11.62 5.90
N ILE A 63 34.11 10.81 4.95
CA ILE A 63 34.13 9.35 5.09
C ILE A 63 35.05 8.94 6.25
N VAL A 64 36.24 9.53 6.35
CA VAL A 64 37.19 9.25 7.43
C VAL A 64 36.65 9.68 8.79
N THR A 65 35.97 10.84 8.87
CA THR A 65 35.33 11.26 10.14
C THR A 65 34.18 10.35 10.52
N LEU A 66 33.35 9.91 9.57
CA LEU A 66 32.27 8.97 9.85
C LEU A 66 32.82 7.61 10.32
N ALA A 67 33.83 7.07 9.63
CA ALA A 67 34.48 5.83 10.01
C ALA A 67 35.15 5.94 11.38
N GLY A 68 35.85 7.04 11.65
CA GLY A 68 36.44 7.34 12.95
C GLY A 68 35.40 7.44 14.06
N ALA A 69 34.25 8.07 13.80
CA ALA A 69 33.15 8.15 14.75
C ALA A 69 32.57 6.79 15.08
N VAL A 70 32.42 5.88 14.10
CA VAL A 70 31.94 4.51 14.34
C VAL A 70 32.93 3.72 15.19
N VAL A 71 34.24 3.81 14.89
CA VAL A 71 35.27 3.11 15.66
C VAL A 71 35.38 3.67 17.09
N ALA A 72 35.31 4.99 17.24
CA ALA A 72 35.28 5.63 18.55
C ALA A 72 34.04 5.22 19.33
N PHE A 73 32.87 5.18 18.68
CA PHE A 73 31.65 4.69 19.29
C PHE A 73 31.79 3.22 19.71
N TYR A 74 32.36 2.34 18.90
CA TYR A 74 32.55 0.94 19.29
C TYR A 74 33.52 0.76 20.47
N LYS A 75 34.62 1.51 20.50
CA LYS A 75 35.64 1.41 21.55
C LYS A 75 35.25 2.10 22.86
N TYR A 76 34.55 3.22 22.77
CA TYR A 76 34.18 4.07 23.91
C TYR A 76 32.67 4.06 24.18
N ALA A 77 31.91 3.18 23.54
CA ALA A 77 30.51 2.98 23.89
C ALA A 77 30.44 2.56 25.36
N PRO A 78 29.75 3.34 26.20
CA PRO A 78 29.54 2.95 27.58
C PRO A 78 28.78 1.63 27.61
N SER A 79 29.28 0.68 28.40
CA SER A 79 28.64 -0.61 28.58
C SER A 79 27.20 -0.43 29.07
N ALA A 80 26.28 -1.27 28.59
CA ALA A 80 24.83 -1.16 28.84
C ALA A 80 24.41 -1.14 30.33
N SER A 81 25.34 -1.42 31.25
CA SER A 81 25.12 -1.46 32.70
C SER A 81 25.41 -0.14 33.43
N GLU A 82 25.96 0.88 32.76
CA GLU A 82 26.31 2.15 33.40
C GLU A 82 25.21 3.18 33.16
N ASP A 83 24.69 3.78 34.23
CA ASP A 83 23.56 4.73 34.22
C ASP A 83 23.98 6.05 33.55
N ASN A 84 23.98 6.05 32.21
CA ASN A 84 24.43 7.15 31.38
C ASN A 84 23.29 8.15 31.16
N ILE A 85 23.59 9.44 31.28
CA ILE A 85 22.69 10.57 31.02
C ILE A 85 22.01 10.44 29.65
N ILE A 86 22.74 9.94 28.64
CA ILE A 86 22.20 9.72 27.29
C ILE A 86 21.12 8.63 27.29
N SER A 87 21.38 7.49 27.96
CA SER A 87 20.41 6.39 28.08
C SER A 87 19.15 6.85 28.83
N ARG A 88 19.31 7.61 29.93
CA ARG A 88 18.21 8.20 30.70
C ARG A 88 17.40 9.23 29.89
N TYR A 89 18.06 10.02 29.05
CA TYR A 89 17.37 10.94 28.16
C TYR A 89 16.55 10.19 27.09
N ILE A 90 17.14 9.16 26.48
CA ILE A 90 16.46 8.31 25.50
C ILE A 90 15.27 7.60 26.16
N SER A 91 15.44 7.01 27.34
CA SER A 91 14.36 6.33 28.06
C SER A 91 13.24 7.28 28.47
N SER A 92 13.54 8.54 28.79
CA SER A 92 12.52 9.55 29.12
C SER A 92 11.63 9.95 27.93
N LYS A 93 12.09 9.72 26.70
CA LYS A 93 11.37 10.03 25.46
C LYS A 93 10.88 8.78 24.72
N ALA A 94 11.40 7.61 25.07
CA ALA A 94 10.98 6.35 24.52
C ALA A 94 9.57 6.00 25.00
N THR A 95 8.73 5.54 24.08
CA THR A 95 7.45 4.95 24.41
C THR A 95 7.67 3.67 25.23
N PRO A 96 6.91 3.44 26.32
CA PRO A 96 7.05 2.22 27.11
C PRO A 96 6.76 0.98 26.25
N SER A 97 7.47 -0.12 26.54
CA SER A 97 7.34 -1.39 25.81
C SER A 97 5.91 -1.95 25.82
N GLU A 98 5.20 -1.75 26.92
CA GLU A 98 3.79 -2.13 27.11
C GLU A 98 2.87 -1.57 26.01
N VAL A 99 3.09 -0.33 25.58
CA VAL A 99 2.28 0.29 24.53
C VAL A 99 2.54 -0.38 23.18
N TRP A 100 3.79 -0.75 22.90
CA TRP A 100 4.13 -1.48 21.68
C TRP A 100 3.53 -2.89 21.68
N GLU A 101 3.53 -3.57 22.83
CA GLU A 101 2.87 -4.88 22.97
C GLU A 101 1.37 -4.77 22.68
N GLN A 102 0.68 -3.79 23.26
CA GLN A 102 -0.75 -3.57 23.02
C GLN A 102 -1.05 -3.23 21.56
N VAL A 103 -0.20 -2.43 20.91
CA VAL A 103 -0.33 -2.08 19.49
C VAL A 103 -0.14 -3.33 18.62
N ASN A 104 0.86 -4.15 18.92
CA ASN A 104 1.14 -5.37 18.18
C ASN A 104 0.00 -6.38 18.34
N LEU A 105 -0.48 -6.60 19.57
CA LEU A 105 -1.63 -7.47 19.84
C LEU A 105 -2.87 -7.00 19.08
N LYS A 106 -3.16 -5.68 19.12
CA LYS A 106 -4.27 -5.11 18.36
C LYS A 106 -4.12 -5.35 16.86
N HIS A 107 -2.92 -5.21 16.33
CA HIS A 107 -2.65 -5.44 14.90
C HIS A 107 -2.89 -6.91 14.53
N THR A 108 -2.34 -7.84 15.30
CA THR A 108 -2.52 -9.28 15.06
C THR A 108 -3.99 -9.69 15.08
N VAL A 109 -4.78 -9.14 16.00
CA VAL A 109 -6.23 -9.40 16.05
C VAL A 109 -6.96 -8.85 14.82
N LEU A 110 -6.60 -7.64 14.37
CA LEU A 110 -7.22 -7.04 13.18
C LEU A 110 -6.84 -7.79 11.90
N GLU A 111 -5.60 -8.24 11.77
CA GLU A 111 -5.14 -9.06 10.65
C GLU A 111 -5.87 -10.40 10.60
N GLN A 112 -6.07 -11.05 11.74
CA GLN A 112 -6.85 -12.29 11.82
C GLN A 112 -8.28 -12.06 11.33
N GLN A 113 -8.95 -11.03 11.82
CA GLN A 113 -10.31 -10.69 11.40
C GLN A 113 -10.38 -10.37 9.90
N GLN A 114 -9.38 -9.68 9.37
CA GLN A 114 -9.31 -9.38 7.94
C GLN A 114 -9.11 -10.66 7.10
N ALA A 115 -8.27 -11.58 7.56
CA ALA A 115 -8.05 -12.87 6.90
C ALA A 115 -9.36 -13.67 6.85
N ASP A 116 -10.06 -13.78 7.98
CA ASP A 116 -11.34 -14.49 8.06
C ASP A 116 -12.40 -13.88 7.13
N ASN A 117 -12.53 -12.55 7.14
CA ASN A 117 -13.45 -11.84 6.25
C ASN A 117 -13.10 -12.05 4.77
N SER A 118 -11.81 -12.02 4.45
CA SER A 118 -11.36 -12.29 3.08
C SER A 118 -11.74 -13.72 2.68
N GLN A 119 -11.52 -14.70 3.55
CA GLN A 119 -11.83 -16.10 3.27
C GLN A 119 -13.31 -16.30 2.95
N VAL A 120 -14.21 -15.64 3.67
CA VAL A 120 -15.65 -15.67 3.38
C VAL A 120 -15.96 -15.12 1.99
N ILE A 121 -15.32 -14.02 1.59
CA ILE A 121 -15.52 -13.41 0.27
C ILE A 121 -14.96 -14.31 -0.84
N TRP A 122 -13.78 -14.90 -0.63
CA TRP A 122 -13.16 -15.81 -1.60
C TRP A 122 -13.92 -17.14 -1.73
N ALA A 123 -14.44 -17.68 -0.63
CA ALA A 123 -15.23 -18.90 -0.62
C ALA A 123 -16.64 -18.72 -1.18
N ALA A 124 -17.14 -17.48 -1.21
CA ALA A 124 -18.45 -17.18 -1.78
C ALA A 124 -18.44 -17.32 -3.31
N GLN A 125 -18.84 -18.49 -3.80
CA GLN A 125 -19.09 -18.68 -5.23
C GLN A 125 -20.42 -18.02 -5.61
N LYS A 126 -20.40 -17.20 -6.67
CA LYS A 126 -21.65 -16.70 -7.27
C LYS A 126 -22.48 -17.89 -7.77
N PRO A 127 -23.80 -17.92 -7.56
CA PRO A 127 -24.62 -18.98 -8.13
C PRO A 127 -24.40 -19.05 -9.65
N PRO A 128 -24.21 -20.26 -10.23
CA PRO A 128 -23.96 -20.41 -11.65
C PRO A 128 -25.19 -19.94 -12.42
N VAL A 129 -25.01 -18.91 -13.25
CA VAL A 129 -26.07 -18.38 -14.14
C VAL A 129 -25.70 -18.72 -15.57
N HIS A 130 -26.43 -19.65 -16.16
CA HIS A 130 -26.34 -19.97 -17.58
C HIS A 130 -27.33 -19.10 -18.37
N ARG A 131 -26.82 -18.33 -19.33
CA ARG A 131 -27.64 -17.52 -20.23
C ARG A 131 -27.89 -18.30 -21.51
N PHE A 132 -29.11 -18.78 -21.68
CA PHE A 132 -29.54 -19.42 -22.91
C PHE A 132 -30.23 -18.40 -23.81
N ARG A 133 -29.90 -18.41 -25.11
CA ARG A 133 -30.66 -17.67 -26.13
C ARG A 133 -32.07 -18.24 -26.27
N TYR A 134 -32.20 -19.55 -26.11
CA TYR A 134 -33.46 -20.28 -26.23
C TYR A 134 -33.69 -21.10 -24.96
N PRO A 135 -34.63 -20.70 -24.08
CA PRO A 135 -34.88 -21.42 -22.82
C PRO A 135 -35.43 -22.83 -23.06
N LEU A 136 -36.05 -23.08 -24.23
CA LEU A 136 -36.59 -24.39 -24.62
C LEU A 136 -35.52 -25.49 -24.71
N GLN A 137 -34.24 -25.15 -24.90
CA GLN A 137 -33.15 -26.12 -24.99
C GLN A 137 -32.96 -26.94 -23.70
N ILE A 138 -33.42 -26.42 -22.56
CA ILE A 138 -33.34 -27.09 -21.26
C ILE A 138 -34.25 -28.34 -21.22
N ASP A 139 -35.38 -28.30 -21.94
CA ASP A 139 -36.41 -29.36 -21.95
C ASP A 139 -36.20 -30.37 -23.10
N GLN A 140 -35.31 -30.07 -24.06
CA GLN A 140 -35.07 -30.88 -25.26
C GLN A 140 -34.12 -32.08 -25.03
N ALA A 141 -33.70 -32.34 -23.79
CA ALA A 141 -32.77 -33.40 -23.47
C ALA A 141 -33.44 -34.79 -23.55
N LEU A 142 -33.12 -35.57 -24.59
CA LEU A 142 -33.55 -36.97 -24.67
C LEU A 142 -32.78 -37.83 -23.65
N PRO A 143 -33.46 -38.65 -22.83
CA PRO A 143 -32.79 -39.44 -21.77
C PRO A 143 -31.70 -40.40 -22.28
N HIS A 144 -31.79 -40.86 -23.52
CA HIS A 144 -30.94 -41.91 -24.08
C HIS A 144 -29.80 -41.40 -24.98
N ARG A 145 -29.66 -40.07 -25.14
CA ARG A 145 -28.62 -39.45 -26.00
C ARG A 145 -27.86 -38.34 -25.28
N GLN A 146 -27.62 -38.49 -23.98
CA GLN A 146 -26.81 -37.55 -23.21
C GLN A 146 -25.36 -38.06 -23.09
N PRO A 147 -24.35 -37.27 -23.48
CA PRO A 147 -22.97 -37.61 -23.16
C PRO A 147 -22.75 -37.64 -21.64
N VAL A 148 -21.82 -38.48 -21.18
CA VAL A 148 -21.49 -38.56 -19.75
C VAL A 148 -20.98 -37.21 -19.24
N GLY A 149 -21.52 -36.75 -18.11
CA GLY A 149 -21.19 -35.45 -17.53
C GLY A 149 -21.89 -34.23 -18.16
N SER A 150 -22.80 -34.41 -19.12
CA SER A 150 -23.59 -33.30 -19.68
C SER A 150 -24.86 -32.97 -18.91
N THR A 151 -25.24 -33.82 -17.95
CA THR A 151 -26.43 -33.64 -17.12
C THR A 151 -26.12 -32.69 -15.97
N VAL A 152 -26.82 -31.56 -15.95
CA VAL A 152 -26.81 -30.61 -14.83
C VAL A 152 -28.04 -30.88 -13.96
N ASP A 153 -27.90 -30.79 -12.64
CA ASP A 153 -29.06 -30.85 -11.74
C ASP A 153 -29.93 -29.59 -11.93
N LEU A 154 -31.19 -29.79 -12.32
CA LEU A 154 -32.16 -28.74 -12.64
C LEU A 154 -33.20 -28.54 -11.52
N ASN A 155 -33.10 -29.23 -10.39
CA ASN A 155 -34.12 -29.24 -9.33
C ASN A 155 -34.41 -27.87 -8.70
N ASN A 156 -33.51 -26.89 -8.81
CA ASN A 156 -33.66 -25.53 -8.26
C ASN A 156 -33.56 -24.43 -9.35
N LEU A 157 -34.00 -24.72 -10.57
CA LEU A 157 -33.94 -23.78 -11.68
C LEU A 157 -34.99 -22.67 -11.53
N VAL A 158 -34.55 -21.41 -11.52
CA VAL A 158 -35.42 -20.22 -11.53
C VAL A 158 -35.19 -19.44 -12.82
N VAL A 159 -36.21 -19.37 -13.68
CA VAL A 159 -36.17 -18.55 -14.89
C VAL A 159 -36.41 -17.09 -14.49
N LYS A 160 -35.42 -16.23 -14.74
CA LYS A 160 -35.57 -14.79 -14.58
C LYS A 160 -36.16 -14.20 -15.87
N GLN A 161 -37.42 -13.76 -15.81
CA GLN A 161 -38.09 -13.00 -16.88
C GLN A 161 -37.62 -11.55 -16.91
#